data_AF-A0A3P7JB30-F1
#
_entry.id   AF-A0A3P7JB30-F1
#
_cell.length_a   1.000
_cell.length_b   1.000
_cell.length_c   1.000
_cell.angle_alpha   90.00
_cell.angle_beta   90.00
_cell.angle_gamma   90.00
#
_symmetry.space_group_name_H-M   'P 1'
#
loop_
_entity.id
_entity.type
_entity.pdbx_description
1 polymer ?
#
loop_
_entity_poly.entity_id
_entity_poly.type
_entity_poly.pdbx_seq_one_letter_code
_entity_poly.pdbx_strand_id
1 'polypeptide(L)'
;MFTEYGRLALEDNQSKPFQSLQFLVRDWSFPYEAEFGYKGGQKIMEERLQVSAKQHPELQQLRQHIRSCFENISCFLMPYPGIKVATNPSFNGSLADIDQQFQDHLRMMVPAILDSNSLAMKEINGHKVTCRELVEYFKVCLILESSSASVIRRRNTCTETRFLNCLEIMVL
;
A
#
# COMPACT_ATOMS: atom_id res chain seq x y z
N MET A 1 11.23 -6.47 -6.02
CA MET A 1 11.61 -5.06 -5.85
C MET A 1 11.26 -4.54 -4.46
N PHE A 2 10.00 -4.65 -3.96
CA PHE A 2 9.66 -4.30 -2.56
C PHE A 2 9.84 -5.43 -1.53
N THR A 3 9.69 -6.69 -1.95
CA THR A 3 9.86 -7.85 -1.06
C THR A 3 11.30 -8.11 -0.66
N GLU A 4 12.23 -8.02 -1.62
CA GLU A 4 13.68 -8.09 -1.33
C GLU A 4 14.14 -6.92 -0.45
N TYR A 5 13.57 -5.73 -0.67
CA TYR A 5 13.80 -4.58 0.21
C TYR A 5 13.35 -4.88 1.64
N GLY A 6 12.10 -5.34 1.81
CA GLY A 6 11.55 -5.57 3.14
C GLY A 6 12.32 -6.65 3.88
N ARG A 7 12.80 -7.67 3.16
CA ARG A 7 13.72 -8.69 3.69
C ARG A 7 15.04 -8.08 4.18
N LEU A 8 15.68 -7.21 3.39
CA LEU A 8 16.93 -6.55 3.78
C LEU A 8 16.76 -5.57 4.96
N ALA A 9 15.66 -4.82 5.00
CA ALA A 9 15.37 -3.93 6.12
C ALA A 9 15.08 -4.69 7.44
N LEU A 10 14.50 -5.89 7.34
CA LEU A 10 14.28 -6.78 8.49
C LEU A 10 15.55 -7.46 9.00
N GLU A 11 16.62 -7.55 8.20
CA GLU A 11 17.91 -8.12 8.63
C GLU A 11 18.66 -7.17 9.58
N ASP A 12 18.44 -5.85 9.47
CA ASP A 12 19.09 -4.80 10.27
C ASP A 12 18.21 -4.25 11.42
N ASN A 13 16.90 -4.52 11.43
CA ASN A 13 15.96 -4.00 12.45
C ASN A 13 15.02 -5.08 13.01
N GLN A 14 14.69 -4.97 14.31
CA GLN A 14 13.70 -5.85 14.95
C GLN A 14 12.24 -5.49 14.62
N SER A 15 11.99 -4.33 14.00
CA SER A 15 10.66 -3.82 13.65
C SER A 15 10.34 -4.00 12.17
N LYS A 16 9.05 -4.05 11.83
CA LYS A 16 8.63 -4.11 10.43
C LYS A 16 8.99 -2.80 9.71
N PRO A 17 9.45 -2.85 8.45
CA PRO A 17 9.90 -1.67 7.71
C PRO A 17 8.75 -0.76 7.26
N PHE A 18 7.53 -1.27 7.14
CA PHE A 18 6.38 -0.52 6.65
C PHE A 18 5.23 -0.53 7.65
N GLN A 19 4.50 0.58 7.73
CA GLN A 19 3.41 0.76 8.68
C GLN A 19 2.10 0.15 8.15
N SER A 20 1.49 0.73 7.12
CA SER A 20 0.17 0.30 6.63
C SER A 20 0.16 0.03 5.13
N LEU A 21 -0.46 -1.07 4.72
CA LEU A 21 -0.79 -1.39 3.34
C LEU A 21 -2.30 -1.56 3.20
N GLN A 22 -2.94 -0.65 2.47
CA GLN A 22 -4.37 -0.73 2.14
C GLN A 22 -4.54 -1.22 0.70
N PHE A 23 -5.09 -2.43 0.52
CA PHE A 23 -5.62 -2.85 -0.77
C PHE A 23 -6.97 -2.16 -1.02
N LEU A 24 -7.09 -1.45 -2.12
CA LEU A 24 -8.35 -0.89 -2.59
C LEU A 24 -8.75 -1.59 -3.89
N VAL A 25 -9.71 -2.51 -3.80
CA VAL A 25 -10.25 -3.20 -4.98
C VAL A 25 -11.36 -2.35 -5.55
N ARG A 26 -11.11 -1.77 -6.73
CA ARG A 26 -12.07 -0.95 -7.46
C ARG A 26 -13.05 -1.83 -8.23
N ASP A 27 -14.26 -1.32 -8.43
CA ASP A 27 -15.31 -1.93 -9.26
C ASP A 27 -15.61 -3.38 -8.89
N TRP A 28 -15.60 -3.68 -7.58
CA TRP A 28 -15.92 -5.01 -7.09
C TRP A 28 -17.33 -5.40 -7.55
N SER A 29 -17.43 -6.56 -8.21
CA SER A 29 -18.65 -6.96 -8.94
C SER A 29 -19.35 -8.17 -8.31
N PHE A 30 -18.80 -8.73 -7.24
CA PHE A 30 -19.28 -9.98 -6.61
C PHE A 30 -19.67 -9.78 -5.14
N PRO A 31 -20.58 -8.84 -4.80
CA PRO A 31 -20.97 -8.56 -3.41
C PRO A 31 -21.63 -9.75 -2.70
N TYR A 32 -22.12 -10.74 -3.47
CA TYR A 32 -22.68 -11.98 -2.96
C TYR A 32 -21.60 -12.97 -2.47
N GLU A 33 -20.37 -12.88 -2.97
CA GLU A 33 -19.21 -13.66 -2.47
C GLU A 33 -18.57 -12.99 -1.26
N ALA A 34 -18.37 -11.67 -1.34
CA ALA A 34 -17.86 -10.85 -0.27
C ALA A 34 -18.47 -9.44 -0.36
N GLU A 35 -19.07 -8.99 0.73
CA GLU A 35 -19.74 -7.68 0.80
C GLU A 35 -18.77 -6.52 0.55
N PHE A 36 -19.32 -5.38 0.13
CA PHE A 36 -18.52 -4.16 -0.02
C PHE A 36 -17.91 -3.68 1.31
N GLY A 37 -16.86 -2.89 1.20
CA GLY A 37 -16.18 -2.30 2.36
C GLY A 37 -15.10 -3.19 2.98
N TYR A 38 -14.74 -2.88 4.23
CA TYR A 38 -13.61 -3.49 4.93
C TYR A 38 -13.83 -4.96 5.29
N LYS A 39 -15.05 -5.36 5.67
CA LYS A 39 -15.35 -6.72 6.11
C LYS A 39 -15.17 -7.73 4.99
N GLY A 40 -15.82 -7.52 3.85
CA GLY A 40 -15.61 -8.38 2.69
C GLY A 40 -14.20 -8.25 2.12
N GLY A 41 -13.60 -7.06 2.20
CA GLY A 41 -12.20 -6.86 1.83
C GLY A 41 -11.24 -7.73 2.63
N GLN A 42 -11.41 -7.79 3.95
CA GLN A 42 -10.63 -8.64 4.83
C GLN A 42 -10.79 -10.12 4.47
N LYS A 43 -12.02 -10.58 4.23
CA LYS A 43 -12.29 -11.95 3.78
C LYS A 43 -11.51 -12.29 2.51
N ILE A 44 -11.64 -11.48 1.46
CA ILE A 44 -10.94 -11.69 0.20
C ILE A 44 -9.42 -11.64 0.39
N MET A 45 -8.92 -10.70 1.18
CA MET A 45 -7.49 -10.55 1.45
C MET A 45 -6.91 -11.78 2.16
N GLU A 46 -7.59 -12.29 3.18
CA GLU A 46 -7.14 -13.47 3.93
C GLU A 46 -7.08 -14.71 3.04
N GLU A 47 -8.11 -14.93 2.21
CA GLU A 47 -8.14 -16.01 1.22
C GLU A 47 -7.01 -15.87 0.18
N ARG A 48 -6.76 -14.65 -0.33
CA ARG A 48 -5.75 -14.41 -1.38
C ARG A 48 -4.31 -14.45 -0.87
N LEU A 49 -4.08 -14.03 0.37
CA LEU A 49 -2.76 -14.05 1.03
C LEU A 49 -2.47 -15.37 1.75
N GLN A 50 -3.40 -16.33 1.75
CA GLN A 50 -3.14 -17.66 2.30
C GLN A 50 -2.00 -18.35 1.52
N VAL A 51 -0.99 -18.77 2.26
CA VAL A 51 0.13 -19.55 1.73
C VAL A 51 -0.30 -21.00 1.61
N SER A 52 -0.11 -21.59 0.42
CA SER A 52 -0.44 -22.98 0.15
C SER A 52 0.72 -23.68 -0.54
N ALA A 53 0.99 -24.93 -0.15
CA ALA A 53 2.03 -25.75 -0.76
C ALA A 53 1.81 -26.02 -2.26
N LYS A 54 0.59 -25.80 -2.77
CA LYS A 54 0.25 -25.93 -4.19
C LYS A 54 0.71 -24.74 -5.04
N GLN A 55 1.08 -23.61 -4.42
CA GLN A 55 1.50 -22.40 -5.12
C GLN A 55 2.98 -22.48 -5.52
N HIS A 56 3.39 -21.75 -6.57
CA HIS A 56 4.80 -21.63 -6.94
C HIS A 56 5.63 -21.05 -5.76
N PRO A 57 6.86 -21.52 -5.49
CA PRO A 57 7.66 -21.08 -4.34
C PRO A 57 7.82 -19.56 -4.23
N GLU A 58 8.02 -18.88 -5.36
CA GLU A 58 8.12 -17.41 -5.43
C GLU A 58 6.84 -16.72 -4.92
N LEU A 59 5.68 -17.27 -5.25
CA LEU A 59 4.38 -16.74 -4.82
C LEU A 59 4.08 -17.03 -3.34
N GLN A 60 4.65 -18.10 -2.79
CA GLN A 60 4.59 -18.39 -1.36
C GLN A 60 5.45 -17.38 -0.59
N GLN A 61 6.69 -17.18 -1.04
CA GLN A 61 7.63 -16.21 -0.46
C GLN A 61 7.08 -14.79 -0.50
N LEU A 62 6.48 -14.38 -1.62
CA LEU A 62 5.84 -13.06 -1.76
C LEU A 62 4.76 -12.84 -0.70
N ARG A 63 3.87 -13.81 -0.48
CA ARG A 63 2.79 -13.72 0.52
C ARG A 63 3.33 -13.66 1.96
N GLN A 64 4.35 -14.47 2.25
CA GLN A 64 5.03 -14.44 3.55
C GLN A 64 5.70 -13.08 3.79
N HIS A 65 6.41 -12.56 2.79
CA HIS A 65 7.07 -11.26 2.88
C HIS A 65 6.08 -10.11 3.07
N ILE A 66 4.96 -10.09 2.35
CA ILE A 66 3.94 -9.05 2.55
C ILE A 66 3.52 -8.98 4.03
N ARG A 67 3.27 -10.12 4.68
CA ARG A 67 2.92 -10.13 6.11
C ARG A 67 4.06 -9.75 7.05
N SER A 68 5.31 -10.06 6.70
CA SER A 68 6.46 -9.70 7.53
C SER A 68 6.85 -8.23 7.39
N CYS A 69 6.54 -7.58 6.27
CA CYS A 69 7.02 -6.23 5.98
C CYS A 69 6.09 -5.10 6.48
N PHE A 70 4.79 -5.36 6.65
CA PHE A 70 3.80 -4.34 7.02
C PHE A 70 3.21 -4.58 8.41
N GLU A 71 3.13 -3.56 9.26
CA GLU A 71 2.48 -3.65 10.59
C GLU A 71 0.99 -3.94 10.45
N ASN A 72 0.33 -3.20 9.57
CA ASN A 72 -1.09 -3.31 9.27
C ASN A 72 -1.30 -3.58 7.79
N ILE A 73 -2.18 -4.53 7.48
CA ILE A 73 -2.61 -4.80 6.12
C ILE A 73 -4.13 -4.86 6.14
N SER A 74 -4.75 -4.07 5.29
CA SER A 74 -6.20 -3.95 5.19
C SER A 74 -6.62 -4.06 3.72
N CYS A 75 -7.90 -4.36 3.51
CA CYS A 75 -8.48 -4.42 2.18
C CYS A 75 -9.89 -3.84 2.21
N PHE A 76 -10.24 -3.06 1.19
CA PHE A 76 -11.55 -2.45 1.02
C PHE A 76 -12.08 -2.78 -0.37
N LEU A 77 -13.30 -3.31 -0.44
CA LEU A 77 -13.97 -3.59 -1.71
C LEU A 77 -14.87 -2.42 -2.07
N MET A 78 -14.48 -1.66 -3.08
CA MET A 78 -15.20 -0.48 -3.55
C MET A 78 -16.17 -0.88 -4.67
N PRO A 79 -17.45 -0.46 -4.60
CA PRO A 79 -18.41 -0.63 -5.69
C PRO A 79 -17.95 0.05 -6.99
N TYR A 80 -18.65 -0.26 -8.08
CA TYR A 80 -18.54 0.49 -9.33
C TYR A 80 -19.17 1.89 -9.18
N PRO A 81 -18.51 2.97 -9.63
CA PRO A 81 -19.01 4.35 -9.43
C PRO A 81 -20.20 4.74 -10.31
N GLY A 82 -20.62 3.87 -11.24
CA GLY A 82 -21.72 4.12 -12.17
C GLY A 82 -21.24 4.53 -13.57
N ILE A 83 -22.09 4.23 -14.58
CA ILE A 83 -21.73 4.37 -16.00
C ILE A 83 -21.40 5.81 -16.42
N LYS A 84 -22.10 6.79 -15.82
CA LYS A 84 -21.88 8.22 -16.09
C LYS A 84 -20.48 8.66 -15.68
N VAL A 85 -19.95 8.12 -14.58
CA VAL A 85 -18.58 8.41 -14.13
C VAL A 85 -17.58 7.68 -15.00
N ALA A 86 -17.81 6.39 -15.29
CA ALA A 86 -16.83 5.55 -15.97
C ALA A 86 -16.65 5.87 -17.46
N THR A 87 -17.67 6.41 -18.13
CA THR A 87 -17.65 6.62 -19.59
C THR A 87 -17.60 8.09 -20.01
N ASN A 88 -17.78 9.04 -19.09
CA ASN A 88 -17.75 10.46 -19.41
C ASN A 88 -16.32 11.03 -19.28
N PRO A 89 -15.62 11.35 -20.39
CA PRO A 89 -14.27 11.92 -20.33
C PRO A 89 -14.23 13.34 -19.74
N SER A 90 -15.38 13.99 -19.60
CA SER A 90 -15.53 15.33 -19.04
C SER A 90 -16.32 15.32 -17.73
N PHE A 91 -16.30 14.21 -17.00
CA PHE A 91 -16.90 14.15 -15.67
C PHE A 91 -16.30 15.22 -14.74
N ASN A 92 -17.16 16.05 -14.16
CA ASN A 92 -16.77 17.23 -13.39
C ASN A 92 -16.81 17.02 -11.86
N GLY A 93 -17.05 15.78 -11.39
CA GLY A 93 -17.18 15.48 -9.97
C GLY A 93 -18.60 15.65 -9.40
N SER A 94 -19.62 15.88 -10.22
CA SER A 94 -21.03 16.00 -9.79
C SER A 94 -21.48 14.76 -9.01
N LEU A 95 -21.88 14.95 -7.75
CA LEU A 95 -22.39 13.87 -6.88
C LEU A 95 -23.67 13.23 -7.44
N ALA A 96 -24.48 13.97 -8.17
CA ALA A 96 -25.72 13.46 -8.76
C ALA A 96 -25.49 12.41 -9.86
N ASP A 97 -24.27 12.34 -10.40
CA ASP A 97 -23.89 11.41 -11.46
C ASP A 97 -23.11 10.19 -10.94
N ILE A 98 -22.79 10.16 -9.63
CA ILE A 98 -22.10 9.05 -8.97
C ILE A 98 -23.15 8.12 -8.37
N ASP A 99 -22.97 6.81 -8.55
CA ASP A 99 -23.84 5.81 -7.95
C ASP A 99 -23.90 5.95 -6.41
N GLN A 100 -25.11 5.87 -5.85
CA GLN A 100 -25.32 6.07 -4.41
C GLN A 100 -24.55 5.05 -3.57
N GLN A 101 -24.48 3.79 -4.00
CA GLN A 101 -23.77 2.74 -3.27
C GLN A 101 -22.27 3.06 -3.21
N PHE A 102 -21.69 3.58 -4.29
CA PHE A 102 -20.31 4.05 -4.29
C PHE A 102 -20.11 5.21 -3.31
N GLN A 103 -21.01 6.19 -3.31
CA GLN A 103 -20.93 7.33 -2.38
C GLN A 103 -20.98 6.89 -0.92
N ASP A 104 -21.86 5.94 -0.58
CA ASP A 104 -22.00 5.43 0.79
C ASP A 104 -20.72 4.74 1.27
N HIS A 105 -20.08 3.96 0.39
CA HIS A 105 -18.81 3.29 0.71
C HIS A 105 -17.64 4.28 0.75
N LEU A 106 -17.67 5.34 -0.05
CA LEU A 106 -16.70 6.42 0.03
C LEU A 106 -16.82 7.18 1.37
N ARG A 107 -18.04 7.44 1.83
CA ARG A 107 -18.32 8.02 3.17
C ARG A 107 -17.88 7.12 4.32
N MET A 108 -17.74 5.81 4.09
CA MET A 108 -17.16 4.88 5.07
C MET A 108 -15.63 4.88 5.02
N MET A 109 -15.05 4.77 3.82
CA MET A 109 -13.61 4.58 3.64
C MET A 109 -12.80 5.83 3.97
N VAL A 110 -13.23 7.00 3.49
CA VAL A 110 -12.44 8.23 3.63
C VAL A 110 -12.24 8.60 5.10
N PRO A 111 -13.29 8.62 5.96
CA PRO A 111 -13.09 8.85 7.38
C PRO A 111 -12.22 7.78 8.03
N ALA A 112 -12.36 6.50 7.68
CA ALA A 112 -11.54 5.44 8.28
C ALA A 112 -10.03 5.63 8.04
N ILE A 113 -9.65 6.13 6.85
CA ILE A 113 -8.25 6.41 6.49
C ILE A 113 -7.75 7.71 7.13
N LEU A 114 -8.61 8.72 7.24
CA LEU A 114 -8.24 10.07 7.68
C LEU A 114 -8.66 10.39 9.13
N ASP A 115 -9.12 9.40 9.89
CA ASP A 115 -9.56 9.60 11.28
C ASP A 115 -8.37 10.06 12.12
N SER A 116 -8.54 11.16 12.85
CA SER A 116 -7.45 11.77 13.63
C SER A 116 -6.86 10.83 14.69
N ASN A 117 -7.63 9.81 15.13
CA ASN A 117 -7.18 8.81 16.09
C ASN A 117 -6.45 7.64 15.43
N SER A 118 -6.60 7.44 14.11
CA SER A 118 -5.93 6.38 13.34
C SER A 118 -4.81 6.90 12.44
N LEU A 119 -4.68 8.23 12.27
CA LEU A 119 -3.58 8.85 11.52
C LEU A 119 -2.22 8.53 12.18
N ALA A 120 -1.48 7.63 11.55
CA ALA A 120 -0.13 7.28 11.96
C ALA A 120 0.87 8.34 11.44
N MET A 121 1.72 8.84 12.32
CA MET A 121 2.89 9.62 11.90
C MET A 121 3.84 8.70 11.14
N LYS A 122 4.41 9.18 10.04
CA LYS A 122 5.38 8.39 9.27
C LYS A 122 6.56 8.02 10.16
N GLU A 123 6.86 6.74 10.23
CA GLU A 123 8.04 6.22 10.92
C GLU A 123 8.97 5.53 9.92
N ILE A 124 10.27 5.74 10.10
CA ILE A 124 11.36 5.16 9.32
C ILE A 124 12.39 4.64 10.32
N ASN A 125 12.68 3.34 10.30
CA ASN A 125 13.51 2.67 11.33
C ASN A 125 13.09 2.99 12.77
N GLY A 126 11.77 3.05 13.04
CA GLY A 126 11.24 3.39 14.36
C GLY A 126 11.38 4.85 14.78
N HIS A 127 11.88 5.72 13.90
CA HIS A 127 11.95 7.17 14.13
C HIS A 127 10.82 7.89 13.42
N LYS A 128 10.08 8.72 14.18
CA LYS A 128 9.06 9.62 13.64
C LYS A 128 9.70 10.67 12.74
N VAL A 129 9.15 10.82 11.54
CA VAL A 129 9.69 11.67 10.49
C VAL A 129 8.88 12.96 10.39
N THR A 130 9.58 14.09 10.47
CA THR A 130 8.99 15.42 10.24
C THR A 130 8.80 15.71 8.75
N CYS A 131 7.96 16.69 8.40
CA CYS A 131 7.78 17.10 7.00
C CYS A 131 9.10 17.55 6.34
N ARG A 132 10.01 18.17 7.10
CA ARG A 132 11.31 18.61 6.58
C ARG A 132 12.20 17.41 6.24
N GLU A 133 12.26 16.43 7.12
CA GLU A 133 13.03 15.20 6.88
C GLU A 133 12.44 14.39 5.73
N LEU A 134 11.11 14.32 5.64
CA LEU A 134 10.42 13.64 4.54
C LEU A 134 10.85 14.16 3.17
N VAL A 135 11.01 15.49 3.03
CA VAL A 135 11.52 16.11 1.79
C VAL A 135 12.96 15.69 1.49
N GLU A 136 13.82 15.57 2.49
CA GLU A 136 15.19 15.11 2.28
C GLU A 136 15.24 13.66 1.81
N TYR A 137 14.41 12.80 2.39
CA TYR A 137 14.28 11.44 1.91
C TYR A 137 13.78 11.40 0.45
N PHE A 138 12.73 12.14 0.08
CA PHE A 138 12.24 12.23 -1.30
C PHE A 138 13.35 12.58 -2.30
N LYS A 139 14.22 13.55 -1.97
CA LYS A 139 15.35 13.94 -2.83
C LYS A 139 16.30 12.77 -3.05
N VAL A 140 16.64 12.04 -1.99
CA VAL A 140 17.53 10.89 -2.09
C VAL A 140 16.87 9.79 -2.93
N CYS A 141 15.55 9.52 -2.80
CA CYS A 141 14.86 8.54 -3.65
C CYS A 141 15.01 8.87 -5.13
N LEU A 142 14.72 10.12 -5.51
CA LEU A 142 14.74 10.57 -6.91
C LEU A 142 16.15 10.51 -7.50
N ILE A 143 17.17 10.85 -6.71
CA ILE A 143 18.57 10.73 -7.13
C ILE A 143 18.93 9.26 -7.36
N LEU A 144 18.48 8.36 -6.50
CA LEU A 144 18.74 6.94 -6.62
C LEU A 144 18.05 6.35 -7.84
N GLU A 145 16.79 6.67 -8.11
CA GLU A 145 16.09 6.21 -9.31
C GLU A 145 16.72 6.74 -10.61
N SER A 146 17.11 8.02 -10.63
CA SER A 146 17.77 8.63 -11.80
C SER A 146 19.20 8.10 -12.02
N SER A 147 19.92 7.76 -10.94
CA SER A 147 21.26 7.14 -11.02
C SER A 147 21.19 5.63 -11.32
N SER A 148 20.05 4.98 -11.04
CA SER A 148 19.83 3.54 -11.23
C SER A 148 19.54 3.13 -12.68
N ALA A 149 19.47 4.07 -13.63
CA ALA A 149 19.47 3.73 -15.05
C ALA A 149 20.75 2.99 -15.49
N SER A 150 21.80 2.92 -14.65
CA SER A 150 23.03 2.16 -14.96
C SER A 150 23.64 1.32 -13.82
N VAL A 151 23.09 1.30 -12.60
CA VAL A 151 23.73 0.60 -11.45
C VAL A 151 22.73 -0.22 -10.62
N ILE A 152 22.21 -1.30 -11.20
CA ILE A 152 21.77 -2.47 -10.42
C ILE A 152 22.94 -3.46 -10.39
N ARG A 153 24.04 -3.09 -9.73
CA ARG A 153 25.13 -4.04 -9.43
C ARG A 153 25.94 -3.62 -8.19
N ARG A 154 25.53 -4.19 -7.06
CA ARG A 154 26.32 -4.61 -5.87
C ARG A 154 27.17 -3.59 -5.09
N ARG A 155 26.94 -3.63 -3.76
CA ARG A 155 27.83 -3.44 -2.58
C ARG A 155 28.03 -2.02 -2.05
N ASN A 156 27.40 -1.73 -0.91
CA ASN A 156 28.03 -1.42 0.38
C ASN A 156 26.96 -1.07 1.43
N THR A 157 27.12 -1.58 2.65
CA THR A 157 26.15 -1.52 3.77
C THR A 157 25.76 -0.10 4.20
N CYS A 158 26.64 0.89 4.05
CA CYS A 158 26.36 2.28 4.44
C CYS A 158 25.53 3.05 3.39
N THR A 159 25.59 2.64 2.12
CA THR A 159 24.71 3.16 1.05
C THR A 159 23.36 2.46 1.05
N GLU A 160 23.29 1.19 1.49
CA GLU A 160 22.04 0.44 1.64
C GLU A 160 21.11 1.11 2.63
N THR A 161 21.54 1.52 3.84
CA THR A 161 20.64 2.17 4.82
C THR A 161 20.02 3.48 4.31
N ARG A 162 20.74 4.24 3.47
CA ARG A 162 20.22 5.46 2.82
C ARG A 162 19.29 5.16 1.65
N PHE A 163 19.60 4.13 0.86
CA PHE A 163 18.74 3.63 -0.20
C PHE A 163 17.46 3.00 0.36
N LEU A 164 17.56 2.40 1.54
CA LEU A 164 16.49 1.73 2.24
C LEU A 164 15.40 2.78 2.57
N ASN A 165 15.72 3.78 3.39
CA ASN A 165 14.74 4.78 3.83
C ASN A 165 14.02 5.58 2.71
N CYS A 166 14.57 5.59 1.49
CA CYS A 166 14.00 6.27 0.34
C CYS A 166 12.74 5.59 -0.23
N LEU A 167 12.75 4.26 -0.38
CA LEU A 167 11.60 3.55 -0.95
C LEU A 167 10.38 3.51 -0.01
N GLU A 168 10.57 3.77 1.28
CA GLU A 168 9.52 3.84 2.29
C GLU A 168 8.51 4.99 2.10
N ILE A 169 8.79 5.93 1.20
CA ILE A 169 7.99 7.15 1.00
C ILE A 169 6.99 7.02 -0.16
N MET A 170 7.17 6.06 -1.06
CA MET A 170 6.32 5.92 -2.25
C MET A 170 4.95 5.26 -2.02
N VAL A 171 4.61 4.93 -0.77
CA VAL A 171 3.31 4.34 -0.41
C VAL A 171 2.61 5.25 0.61
N LEU A 172 2.08 6.36 0.09
CA LEU A 172 0.94 7.10 0.64
C LEU A 172 -0.09 7.22 -0.49
#